data_AF-A0A497MDC8-F1
#
_entry.id   AF-A0A497MDC8-F1
#
_cell.length_a   1.000
_cell.length_b   1.000
_cell.length_c   1.000
_cell.angle_alpha   90.00
_cell.angle_beta   90.00
_cell.angle_gamma   90.00
#
_symmetry.space_group_name_H-M   'P 1'
#
loop_
_entity.id
_entity.type
_entity.pdbx_description
1 polymer ?
#
loop_
_entity_poly.entity_id
_entity_poly.type
_entity_poly.pdbx_seq_one_letter_code
_entity_poly.pdbx_strand_id
1 'polypeptide(L)'
;MGKTEISLNGSWRLKGFPKLDGEAQGAYKPEFPVDDWLSARVPGVVHLDLMANDVIPDPFRDSNEEAVRWVDDVEWWYRKDLDLSGDVLEREVVELVFEGVDTFATVWVNGVKVGETCNMFTPYRFDVKDHLRPGRNTVVVRFKPAKKVAEELQEKYRELQEKYRFPPRSYLRKAQYSFGWDWGPTLPTAGIWRGVKLVAYDRARLGYLALIPIEVTENEAEVKLSAEVYSSERANVRVRFSLRNGEEVEKWVECVVEPGRNDVECAVKVERPKLWWPRGYGPQNLYRLSAELYLEDQLYDKAETKVGIRSVELVQEPDEDGKTFIFRINGKLVFCKGANWIPADSFLPRVTEHRYRRLLELAAKAGMNMLRVWGGGIYEGDVFYDLCDELGIMVWQDFMYACAEYPEEDWFLKEAEREAEEVLRRLRRHPCIVLWCGNNENQWLGRYYVARRGGGKLSGLKIYDEILPRLCRRLVPTTPYWPSSPYGGADPNSESEGDRHNWEVWSGWQDYHHYLRDRGRFLSEFGWQAPPTLEHFKEYVSVENLSPQSRVVEAHEKQEEGLERLYRFLAAHYPVTDNFELFTLYCQLNQGEALKTA
;
A
#
# COMPACT_ATOMS: atom_id res chain seq x y z
N MET A 1 -18.49 -14.91 23.79
CA MET A 1 -17.33 -14.24 23.18
C MET A 1 -17.35 -12.80 23.65
N GLY A 2 -16.23 -12.27 24.14
CA GLY A 2 -16.10 -10.94 24.74
C GLY A 2 -16.02 -9.78 23.75
N LYS A 3 -16.18 -10.03 22.45
CA LYS A 3 -16.17 -9.03 21.38
C LYS A 3 -17.34 -9.25 20.41
N THR A 4 -17.99 -8.16 20.02
CA THR A 4 -18.98 -8.06 18.95
C THR A 4 -18.48 -7.10 17.88
N GLU A 5 -18.57 -7.49 16.60
CA GLU A 5 -18.24 -6.62 15.47
C GLU A 5 -19.47 -6.42 14.58
N ILE A 6 -19.78 -5.15 14.26
CA ILE A 6 -20.87 -4.79 13.35
C ILE A 6 -20.26 -4.08 12.15
N SER A 7 -20.38 -4.68 10.96
CA SER A 7 -19.92 -4.03 9.74
C SER A 7 -20.83 -2.85 9.38
N LEU A 8 -20.21 -1.72 9.06
CA LEU A 8 -20.88 -0.54 8.51
C LEU A 8 -20.70 -0.46 6.98
N ASN A 9 -20.11 -1.49 6.35
CA ASN A 9 -19.95 -1.58 4.90
C ASN A 9 -21.33 -1.62 4.18
N GLY A 10 -21.30 -1.56 2.85
CA GLY A 10 -22.47 -1.56 1.99
C GLY A 10 -22.97 -0.14 1.73
N SER A 11 -24.28 0.07 1.86
CA SER A 11 -24.93 1.32 1.43
C SER A 11 -24.68 2.47 2.39
N TRP A 12 -24.32 3.62 1.80
CA TRP A 12 -24.15 4.93 2.40
C TRP A 12 -24.84 5.97 1.50
N ARG A 13 -24.83 7.23 1.95
CA ARG A 13 -25.24 8.39 1.14
C ARG A 13 -24.04 9.32 0.92
N LEU A 14 -23.99 10.00 -0.21
CA LEU A 14 -22.96 10.96 -0.59
C LEU A 14 -23.55 12.32 -0.97
N LYS A 15 -22.92 13.40 -0.54
CA LYS A 15 -23.21 14.76 -1.02
C LYS A 15 -21.93 15.58 -1.18
N GLY A 16 -21.86 16.38 -2.23
CA GLY A 16 -20.77 17.34 -2.46
C GLY A 16 -21.16 18.77 -2.09
N PHE A 17 -20.22 19.52 -1.52
CA PHE A 17 -20.35 20.94 -1.19
C PHE A 17 -19.23 21.73 -1.88
N PRO A 18 -19.46 22.26 -3.10
CA PRO A 18 -18.41 22.93 -3.88
C PRO A 18 -17.87 24.22 -3.24
N LYS A 19 -18.64 24.84 -2.34
CA LYS A 19 -18.25 26.04 -1.58
C LYS A 19 -17.53 25.73 -0.27
N LEU A 20 -17.30 24.46 0.04
CA LEU A 20 -16.64 23.99 1.27
C LEU A 20 -17.37 24.46 2.56
N ASP A 21 -18.69 24.53 2.51
CA ASP A 21 -19.54 25.11 3.54
C ASP A 21 -20.51 24.08 4.16
N GLY A 22 -20.31 22.77 3.93
CA GLY A 22 -21.22 21.73 4.43
C GLY A 22 -21.31 21.71 5.95
N GLU A 23 -20.21 22.01 6.65
CA GLU A 23 -20.20 22.11 8.10
C GLU A 23 -21.01 23.33 8.59
N ALA A 24 -20.85 24.49 7.93
CA ALA A 24 -21.61 25.70 8.23
C ALA A 24 -23.12 25.53 7.97
N GLN A 25 -23.48 24.72 6.97
CA GLN A 25 -24.86 24.33 6.70
C GLN A 25 -25.41 23.29 7.69
N GLY A 26 -24.55 22.66 8.50
CA GLY A 26 -24.95 21.67 9.51
C GLY A 26 -25.09 20.25 8.97
N ALA A 27 -24.40 19.87 7.90
CA ALA A 27 -24.47 18.54 7.28
C ALA A 27 -24.13 17.36 8.21
N TYR A 28 -23.40 17.63 9.30
CA TYR A 28 -23.06 16.65 10.34
C TYR A 28 -24.24 16.29 11.28
N LYS A 29 -25.32 17.08 11.26
CA LYS A 29 -26.44 16.92 12.20
C LYS A 29 -27.38 15.78 11.79
N PRO A 30 -27.88 14.96 12.75
CA PRO A 30 -28.82 13.88 12.45
C PRO A 30 -30.09 14.33 11.73
N GLU A 31 -30.57 15.52 12.01
CA GLU A 31 -31.77 16.13 11.42
C GLU A 31 -31.56 16.79 10.05
N PHE A 32 -30.31 16.86 9.56
CA PHE A 32 -30.03 17.47 8.26
C PHE A 32 -30.76 16.71 7.14
N PRO A 33 -31.45 17.40 6.21
CA PRO A 33 -32.15 16.77 5.09
C PRO A 33 -31.22 15.97 4.18
N VAL A 34 -31.69 14.81 3.72
CA VAL A 34 -30.89 13.85 2.95
C VAL A 34 -31.54 13.43 1.62
N ASP A 35 -32.65 14.06 1.25
CA ASP A 35 -33.43 13.70 0.05
C ASP A 35 -32.66 13.92 -1.25
N ASP A 36 -31.71 14.87 -1.25
CA ASP A 36 -30.84 15.20 -2.38
C ASP A 36 -29.45 14.54 -2.32
N TRP A 37 -29.23 13.62 -1.38
CA TRP A 37 -27.97 12.89 -1.29
C TRP A 37 -27.99 11.68 -2.24
N LEU A 38 -26.88 11.49 -2.94
CA LEU A 38 -26.66 10.38 -3.85
C LEU A 38 -26.48 9.07 -3.09
N SER A 39 -26.73 7.95 -3.77
CA SER A 39 -26.38 6.63 -3.22
C SER A 39 -24.87 6.42 -3.27
N ALA A 40 -24.31 5.82 -2.23
CA ALA A 40 -22.88 5.56 -2.15
C ALA A 40 -22.59 4.17 -1.59
N ARG A 41 -21.38 3.64 -1.86
CA ARG A 41 -20.92 2.36 -1.32
C ARG A 41 -19.63 2.50 -0.53
N VAL A 42 -19.53 1.72 0.55
CA VAL A 42 -18.33 1.58 1.37
C VAL A 42 -17.98 0.10 1.53
N PRO A 43 -16.73 -0.33 1.31
CA PRO A 43 -15.59 0.46 0.85
C PRO A 43 -15.80 1.04 -0.55
N GLY A 44 -15.38 2.29 -0.75
CA GLY A 44 -15.64 3.04 -1.98
C GLY A 44 -14.97 4.40 -1.99
N VAL A 45 -15.05 5.07 -3.13
CA VAL A 45 -14.53 6.42 -3.32
C VAL A 45 -15.49 7.25 -4.14
N VAL A 46 -15.42 8.57 -3.98
CA VAL A 46 -16.34 9.55 -4.56
C VAL A 46 -16.51 9.35 -6.06
N HIS A 47 -15.43 9.18 -6.81
CA HIS A 47 -15.50 8.97 -8.27
C HIS A 47 -16.38 7.77 -8.65
N LEU A 48 -16.31 6.66 -7.90
CA LEU A 48 -17.14 5.48 -8.16
C LEU A 48 -18.61 5.76 -7.89
N ASP A 49 -18.90 6.48 -6.80
CA ASP A 49 -20.26 6.83 -6.43
C ASP A 49 -20.86 7.84 -7.45
N LEU A 50 -20.08 8.83 -7.88
CA LEU A 50 -20.51 9.78 -8.91
C LEU A 50 -20.78 9.09 -10.26
N MET A 51 -19.91 8.17 -10.69
CA MET A 51 -20.16 7.34 -11.88
C MET A 51 -21.42 6.49 -11.73
N ALA A 52 -21.63 5.86 -10.56
CA ALA A 52 -22.78 5.00 -10.31
C ALA A 52 -24.12 5.77 -10.23
N ASN A 53 -24.09 7.09 -10.06
CA ASN A 53 -25.26 7.97 -10.10
C ASN A 53 -25.30 8.82 -11.39
N ASP A 54 -24.53 8.47 -12.42
CA ASP A 54 -24.49 9.17 -13.72
C ASP A 54 -24.14 10.68 -13.63
N VAL A 55 -23.39 11.09 -12.60
CA VAL A 55 -22.99 12.50 -12.38
C VAL A 55 -21.73 12.85 -13.15
N ILE A 56 -20.82 11.87 -13.33
CA ILE A 56 -19.60 12.02 -14.13
C ILE A 56 -19.51 10.91 -15.17
N PRO A 57 -18.89 11.15 -16.34
CA PRO A 57 -18.56 10.09 -17.28
C PRO A 57 -17.47 9.18 -16.71
N ASP A 58 -17.24 8.02 -17.34
CA ASP A 58 -16.09 7.18 -17.01
C ASP A 58 -14.78 7.93 -17.32
N PRO A 59 -13.93 8.23 -16.31
CA PRO A 59 -12.69 8.97 -16.50
C PRO A 59 -11.68 8.27 -17.40
N PHE A 60 -11.79 6.94 -17.55
CA PHE A 60 -10.88 6.15 -18.37
C PHE A 60 -11.28 6.11 -19.84
N ARG A 61 -12.48 6.60 -20.19
CA ARG A 61 -12.95 6.61 -21.57
C ARG A 61 -12.52 7.89 -22.28
N ASP A 62 -11.99 7.74 -23.49
CA ASP A 62 -11.54 8.83 -24.35
C ASP A 62 -10.70 9.85 -23.56
N SER A 63 -10.99 11.14 -23.65
CA SER A 63 -10.28 12.19 -22.90
C SER A 63 -11.05 12.64 -21.64
N ASN A 64 -11.88 11.78 -21.05
CA ASN A 64 -12.78 12.16 -19.96
C ASN A 64 -12.09 12.50 -18.63
N GLU A 65 -10.80 12.17 -18.47
CA GLU A 65 -10.01 12.58 -17.31
C GLU A 65 -10.13 14.10 -17.06
N GLU A 66 -10.13 14.92 -18.12
CA GLU A 66 -10.27 16.38 -17.97
C GLU A 66 -11.66 16.80 -17.47
N ALA A 67 -12.70 16.07 -17.87
CA ALA A 67 -14.08 16.38 -17.54
C ALA A 67 -14.40 16.15 -16.05
N VAL A 68 -13.58 15.37 -15.34
CA VAL A 68 -13.83 15.00 -13.94
C VAL A 68 -12.94 15.73 -12.93
N ARG A 69 -12.02 16.59 -13.39
CA ARG A 69 -11.09 17.34 -12.51
C ARG A 69 -11.77 18.16 -11.42
N TRP A 70 -13.01 18.62 -11.64
CA TRP A 70 -13.75 19.40 -10.66
C TRP A 70 -14.04 18.64 -9.36
N VAL A 71 -14.03 17.29 -9.40
CA VAL A 71 -14.28 16.44 -8.22
C VAL A 71 -13.25 16.70 -7.12
N ASP A 72 -12.02 17.05 -7.50
CA ASP A 72 -10.89 17.28 -6.61
C ASP A 72 -11.04 18.54 -5.76
N ASP A 73 -11.86 19.50 -6.20
CA ASP A 73 -12.02 20.82 -5.57
C ASP A 73 -13.20 20.88 -4.58
N VAL A 74 -13.97 19.80 -4.47
CA VAL A 74 -15.23 19.71 -3.73
C VAL A 74 -15.03 19.04 -2.37
N GLU A 75 -15.71 19.57 -1.34
CA GLU A 75 -15.85 18.90 -0.05
C GLU A 75 -16.91 17.80 -0.14
N TRP A 76 -16.57 16.57 0.25
CA TRP A 76 -17.44 15.41 0.09
C TRP A 76 -17.91 14.87 1.44
N TRP A 77 -19.18 14.51 1.55
CA TRP A 77 -19.82 14.06 2.79
C TRP A 77 -20.46 12.70 2.61
N TYR A 78 -20.02 11.73 3.40
CA TYR A 78 -20.62 10.42 3.53
C TYR A 78 -21.51 10.37 4.77
N ARG A 79 -22.68 9.72 4.65
CA ARG A 79 -23.59 9.51 5.79
C ARG A 79 -24.15 8.09 5.81
N LYS A 80 -24.23 7.52 7.01
CA LYS A 80 -24.95 6.27 7.28
C LYS A 80 -25.80 6.42 8.52
N ASP A 81 -27.07 6.04 8.41
CA ASP A 81 -27.90 5.79 9.56
C ASP A 81 -27.87 4.29 9.87
N LEU A 82 -27.74 3.93 11.13
CA LEU A 82 -27.74 2.55 11.60
C LEU A 82 -28.69 2.40 12.79
N ASP A 83 -29.29 1.22 12.92
CA ASP A 83 -30.10 0.85 14.06
C ASP A 83 -29.28 -0.09 14.95
N LEU A 84 -29.13 0.28 16.22
CA LEU A 84 -28.33 -0.46 17.19
C LEU A 84 -29.22 -1.05 18.28
N SER A 85 -29.05 -2.36 18.48
CA SER A 85 -29.59 -3.10 19.61
C SER A 85 -28.88 -2.73 20.91
N GLY A 86 -29.56 -2.98 22.05
CA GLY A 86 -29.05 -2.62 23.38
C GLY A 86 -27.79 -3.38 23.79
N ASP A 87 -27.60 -4.60 23.31
CA ASP A 87 -26.47 -5.49 23.66
C ASP A 87 -25.09 -4.94 23.24
N VAL A 88 -25.02 -4.11 22.20
CA VAL A 88 -23.79 -3.40 21.80
C VAL A 88 -23.46 -2.30 22.80
N LEU A 89 -24.49 -1.61 23.29
CA LEU A 89 -24.37 -0.46 24.20
C LEU A 89 -24.09 -0.89 25.64
N GLU A 90 -24.39 -2.15 25.97
CA GLU A 90 -24.06 -2.76 27.26
C GLU A 90 -22.56 -3.04 27.44
N ARG A 91 -21.78 -3.03 26.35
CA ARG A 91 -20.32 -3.27 26.39
C ARG A 91 -19.56 -2.12 27.02
N GLU A 92 -18.43 -2.40 27.68
CA GLU A 92 -17.64 -1.35 28.33
C GLU A 92 -16.99 -0.38 27.34
N VAL A 93 -16.54 -0.88 26.20
CA VAL A 93 -15.90 -0.12 25.12
C VAL A 93 -16.65 -0.34 23.80
N VAL A 94 -16.88 0.75 23.06
CA VAL A 94 -17.43 0.69 21.70
C VAL A 94 -16.61 1.60 20.79
N GLU A 95 -15.81 1.00 19.91
CA GLU A 95 -14.95 1.72 18.95
C GLU A 95 -15.60 1.77 17.56
N LEU A 96 -15.63 2.94 16.93
CA LEU A 96 -15.81 3.07 15.48
C LEU A 96 -14.44 2.95 14.81
N VAL A 97 -14.26 1.87 14.05
CA VAL A 97 -13.00 1.50 13.42
C VAL A 97 -13.10 1.71 11.91
N PHE A 98 -12.25 2.57 11.38
CA PHE A 98 -12.01 2.69 9.94
C PHE A 98 -10.70 2.00 9.60
N GLU A 99 -10.74 1.04 8.68
CA GLU A 99 -9.55 0.32 8.22
C GLU A 99 -8.72 1.13 7.21
N GLY A 100 -9.30 2.20 6.65
CA GLY A 100 -8.64 3.09 5.69
C GLY A 100 -9.56 4.21 5.24
N VAL A 101 -9.07 5.45 5.32
CA VAL A 101 -9.80 6.68 5.01
C VAL A 101 -8.93 7.56 4.12
N ASP A 102 -9.41 7.96 2.95
CA ASP A 102 -8.66 8.74 1.98
C ASP A 102 -9.21 10.19 1.87
N THR A 103 -8.58 11.20 2.44
CA THR A 103 -7.48 11.14 3.42
C THR A 103 -7.80 12.05 4.61
N PHE A 104 -8.13 13.31 4.35
CA PHE A 104 -8.41 14.33 5.37
C PHE A 104 -9.88 14.33 5.74
N ALA A 105 -10.24 13.50 6.72
CA ALA A 105 -11.62 13.36 7.13
C ALA A 105 -11.90 13.93 8.52
N THR A 106 -13.14 14.35 8.73
CA THR A 106 -13.71 14.59 10.06
C THR A 106 -14.89 13.66 10.25
N VAL A 107 -15.01 13.06 11.43
CA VAL A 107 -16.02 12.04 11.74
C VAL A 107 -16.95 12.56 12.84
N TRP A 108 -18.25 12.39 12.65
CA TRP A 108 -19.27 12.66 13.64
C TRP A 108 -20.16 11.45 13.90
N VAL A 109 -20.58 11.30 15.16
CA VAL A 109 -21.60 10.35 15.59
C VAL A 109 -22.70 11.13 16.30
N ASN A 110 -23.93 11.00 15.80
CA ASN A 110 -25.10 11.72 16.31
C ASN A 110 -24.89 13.24 16.46
N GLY A 111 -24.16 13.84 15.52
CA GLY A 111 -23.86 15.27 15.51
C GLY A 111 -22.67 15.70 16.38
N VAL A 112 -22.06 14.79 17.14
CA VAL A 112 -20.88 15.04 17.96
C VAL A 112 -19.63 14.67 17.17
N LYS A 113 -18.65 15.57 17.09
CA LYS A 113 -17.36 15.31 16.43
C LYS A 113 -16.55 14.32 17.28
N VAL A 114 -16.19 13.17 16.71
CA VAL A 114 -15.45 12.11 17.42
C VAL A 114 -13.98 12.03 17.03
N GLY A 115 -13.60 12.61 15.89
CA GLY A 115 -12.19 12.70 15.51
C GLY A 115 -11.94 13.11 14.07
N GLU A 116 -10.65 13.10 13.69
CA GLU A 116 -10.15 13.49 12.37
C GLU A 116 -9.10 12.50 11.88
N THR A 117 -8.90 12.47 10.56
CA THR A 117 -7.90 11.63 9.89
C THR A 117 -7.01 12.48 8.98
N CYS A 118 -5.77 12.06 8.77
CA CYS A 118 -4.81 12.77 7.92
C CYS A 118 -3.87 11.85 7.12
N ASN A 119 -4.12 10.53 7.16
CA ASN A 119 -3.24 9.53 6.60
C ASN A 119 -4.05 8.34 6.05
N MET A 120 -3.92 8.09 4.76
CA MET A 120 -4.63 7.05 4.00
C MET A 120 -4.26 5.63 4.41
N PHE A 121 -3.03 5.44 4.91
CA PHE A 121 -2.38 4.15 5.07
C PHE A 121 -2.55 3.55 6.48
N THR A 122 -3.21 4.28 7.39
CA THR A 122 -3.42 3.84 8.78
C THR A 122 -4.90 3.65 9.09
N PRO A 123 -5.24 2.69 9.96
CA PRO A 123 -6.57 2.59 10.54
C PRO A 123 -6.77 3.68 11.60
N TYR A 124 -8.02 4.03 11.82
CA TYR A 124 -8.46 4.96 12.88
C TYR A 124 -9.48 4.29 13.76
N ARG A 125 -9.37 4.54 15.07
CA ARG A 125 -10.27 4.02 16.10
C ARG A 125 -10.74 5.19 16.92
N PHE A 126 -12.05 5.40 16.99
CA PHE A 126 -12.67 6.42 17.82
C PHE A 126 -13.53 5.72 18.87
N ASP A 127 -13.33 6.03 20.15
CA ASP A 127 -14.31 5.64 21.17
C ASP A 127 -15.59 6.45 20.94
N VAL A 128 -16.70 5.73 20.76
CA VAL A 128 -18.00 6.32 20.43
C VAL A 128 -19.09 5.91 21.41
N LYS A 129 -18.76 5.16 22.46
CA LYS A 129 -19.74 4.61 23.40
C LYS A 129 -20.70 5.68 23.93
N ASP A 130 -20.16 6.77 24.44
CA ASP A 130 -20.92 7.87 25.05
C ASP A 130 -21.72 8.71 24.04
N HIS A 131 -21.52 8.46 22.74
CA HIS A 131 -22.18 9.19 21.65
C HIS A 131 -23.26 8.35 20.97
N LEU A 132 -23.36 7.06 21.28
CA LEU A 132 -24.38 6.16 20.75
C LEU A 132 -25.62 6.14 21.64
N ARG A 133 -26.75 5.74 21.06
CA ARG A 133 -28.03 5.59 21.76
C ARG A 133 -28.78 4.34 21.27
N PRO A 134 -29.71 3.78 22.05
CA PRO A 134 -30.57 2.70 21.56
C PRO A 134 -31.35 3.14 20.31
N GLY A 135 -31.48 2.24 19.33
CA GLY A 135 -32.19 2.52 18.09
C GLY A 135 -31.34 3.27 17.06
N ARG A 136 -31.91 4.30 16.44
CA ARG A 136 -31.29 5.02 15.31
C ARG A 136 -30.12 5.91 15.74
N ASN A 137 -28.97 5.65 15.12
CA ASN A 137 -27.74 6.44 15.19
C ASN A 137 -27.34 6.92 13.79
N THR A 138 -26.62 8.03 13.73
CA THR A 138 -26.12 8.60 12.47
C THR A 138 -24.61 8.78 12.55
N VAL A 139 -23.89 8.23 11.58
CA VAL A 139 -22.46 8.46 11.36
C VAL A 139 -22.30 9.35 10.12
N VAL A 140 -21.50 10.40 10.25
CA VAL A 140 -21.17 11.32 9.15
C VAL A 140 -19.66 11.44 9.03
N VAL A 141 -19.16 11.42 7.80
CA VAL A 141 -17.73 11.58 7.47
C VAL A 141 -17.59 12.63 6.38
N ARG A 142 -16.86 13.71 6.67
CA ARG A 142 -16.55 14.78 5.72
C ARG A 142 -15.12 14.63 5.24
N PHE A 143 -14.88 14.77 3.95
CA PHE A 143 -13.57 14.82 3.32
C PHE A 143 -13.28 16.23 2.81
N LYS A 144 -12.15 16.81 3.23
CA LYS A 144 -11.61 18.03 2.63
C LYS A 144 -10.89 17.70 1.31
N PRO A 145 -10.92 18.60 0.32
CA PRO A 145 -10.09 18.51 -0.88
C PRO A 145 -8.60 18.30 -0.55
N ALA A 146 -8.04 17.15 -0.94
CA ALA A 146 -6.64 16.83 -0.63
C ALA A 146 -5.68 17.84 -1.27
N LYS A 147 -5.99 18.29 -2.50
CA LYS A 147 -5.21 19.29 -3.23
C LYS A 147 -5.07 20.60 -2.46
N LYS A 148 -6.19 21.14 -1.95
CA LYS A 148 -6.20 22.38 -1.16
C LYS A 148 -5.41 22.22 0.15
N VAL A 149 -5.56 21.09 0.84
CA VAL A 149 -4.77 20.81 2.06
C VAL A 149 -3.27 20.78 1.75
N ALA A 150 -2.86 20.20 0.62
CA ALA A 150 -1.46 20.17 0.20
C ALA A 150 -0.91 21.56 -0.09
N GLU A 151 -1.66 22.38 -0.84
CA GLU A 151 -1.30 23.76 -1.16
C GLU A 151 -1.17 24.62 0.11
N GLU A 152 -2.12 24.51 1.05
CA GLU A 152 -2.07 25.18 2.35
C GLU A 152 -0.83 24.78 3.18
N LEU A 153 -0.46 23.50 3.17
CA LEU A 153 0.73 23.01 3.87
C LEU A 153 2.02 23.52 3.20
N GLN A 154 2.08 23.53 1.87
CA GLN A 154 3.22 24.06 1.14
C GLN A 154 3.40 25.57 1.40
N GLU A 155 2.31 26.35 1.34
CA GLU A 155 2.32 27.79 1.65
C GLU A 155 2.79 28.05 3.09
N LYS A 156 2.34 27.22 4.04
CA LYS A 156 2.71 27.34 5.45
C LYS A 156 4.17 27.03 5.72
N TYR A 157 4.75 26.07 5.00
CA TYR A 157 6.11 25.60 5.23
C TYR A 157 7.07 26.10 4.14
N ARG A 158 7.37 25.27 3.16
CA ARG A 158 8.27 25.61 2.05
C ARG A 158 7.93 24.80 0.81
N GLU A 159 8.46 25.22 -0.32
CA GLU A 159 8.44 24.38 -1.51
C GLU A 159 9.44 23.21 -1.35
N LEU A 160 8.97 22.00 -1.62
CA LEU A 160 9.77 20.78 -1.67
C LEU A 160 9.97 20.38 -3.14
N GLN A 161 11.14 19.85 -3.47
CA GLN A 161 11.43 19.41 -4.83
C GLN A 161 10.72 18.08 -5.14
N GLU A 162 10.25 17.93 -6.37
CA GLU A 162 9.69 16.67 -6.86
C GLU A 162 9.97 16.46 -8.36
N LYS A 163 9.63 15.26 -8.86
CA LYS A 163 9.75 14.93 -10.29
C LYS A 163 8.47 15.19 -11.10
N TYR A 164 7.28 15.10 -10.49
CA TYR A 164 6.00 15.03 -11.21
C TYR A 164 5.28 16.39 -11.26
N ARG A 165 3.98 16.40 -11.61
CA ARG A 165 3.22 17.61 -11.99
C ARG A 165 2.52 18.32 -10.82
N PHE A 166 2.52 17.78 -9.60
CA PHE A 166 1.84 18.36 -8.45
C PHE A 166 2.72 18.33 -7.18
N PRO A 167 3.65 19.30 -7.04
CA PRO A 167 4.66 19.28 -5.97
C PRO A 167 4.12 19.19 -4.55
N PRO A 168 2.99 19.82 -4.20
CA PRO A 168 2.44 19.74 -2.84
C PRO A 168 2.12 18.32 -2.36
N ARG A 169 1.99 17.30 -3.24
CA ARG A 169 1.60 15.93 -2.86
C ARG A 169 2.47 15.31 -1.76
N SER A 170 3.75 15.68 -1.68
CA SER A 170 4.68 15.09 -0.71
C SER A 170 4.39 15.48 0.73
N TYR A 171 3.61 16.54 0.95
CA TYR A 171 3.09 16.90 2.26
C TYR A 171 2.00 15.95 2.78
N LEU A 172 1.46 15.08 1.94
CA LEU A 172 0.33 14.23 2.27
C LEU A 172 0.74 12.76 2.40
N ARG A 173 0.20 12.09 3.43
CA ARG A 173 0.23 10.62 3.53
C ARG A 173 -0.97 10.04 2.77
N LYS A 174 -0.89 10.12 1.45
CA LYS A 174 -1.87 9.62 0.46
C LYS A 174 -1.13 8.88 -0.65
N ALA A 175 -1.80 7.96 -1.35
CA ALA A 175 -1.22 7.26 -2.50
C ALA A 175 -0.71 8.27 -3.55
N GLN A 176 0.59 8.27 -3.80
CA GLN A 176 1.25 9.34 -4.56
C GLN A 176 0.83 9.33 -6.03
N TYR A 177 0.62 8.14 -6.61
CA TYR A 177 0.17 7.96 -7.99
C TYR A 177 -1.19 8.60 -8.28
N SER A 178 -2.04 8.81 -7.25
CA SER A 178 -3.37 9.40 -7.44
C SER A 178 -3.32 10.85 -7.96
N PHE A 179 -2.17 11.52 -7.80
CA PHE A 179 -1.91 12.86 -8.34
C PHE A 179 -1.38 12.84 -9.78
N GLY A 180 -1.48 11.70 -10.47
CA GLY A 180 -0.91 11.47 -11.79
C GLY A 180 0.52 10.94 -11.72
N TRP A 181 0.84 10.07 -12.66
CA TRP A 181 2.19 9.50 -12.82
C TRP A 181 2.50 9.32 -14.31
N ASP A 182 3.71 8.93 -14.67
CA ASP A 182 4.11 8.68 -16.07
C ASP A 182 3.40 7.49 -16.75
N TRP A 183 2.52 6.79 -16.02
CA TRP A 183 1.66 5.72 -16.54
C TRP A 183 0.19 5.83 -16.07
N GLY A 184 -0.16 6.84 -15.27
CA GLY A 184 -1.46 6.90 -14.59
C GLY A 184 -2.14 8.27 -14.68
N PRO A 185 -3.49 8.31 -14.72
CA PRO A 185 -4.24 9.57 -14.77
C PRO A 185 -4.16 10.34 -13.43
N THR A 186 -4.50 11.63 -13.47
CA THR A 186 -4.63 12.47 -12.28
C THR A 186 -6.05 12.37 -11.73
N LEU A 187 -6.24 11.51 -10.73
CA LEU A 187 -7.53 11.26 -10.08
C LEU A 187 -7.36 11.19 -8.55
N PRO A 188 -7.06 12.31 -7.87
CA PRO A 188 -6.82 12.37 -6.43
C PRO A 188 -8.13 12.28 -5.65
N THR A 189 -8.79 11.13 -5.77
CA THR A 189 -10.09 10.81 -5.18
C THR A 189 -10.11 10.94 -3.65
N ALA A 190 -11.30 10.86 -3.06
CA ALA A 190 -11.52 10.77 -1.62
C ALA A 190 -12.53 9.67 -1.29
N GLY A 191 -12.53 9.17 -0.06
CA GLY A 191 -13.56 8.25 0.41
C GLY A 191 -13.12 7.30 1.52
N ILE A 192 -14.07 6.49 1.96
CA ILE A 192 -13.85 5.42 2.93
C ILE A 192 -13.39 4.18 2.15
N TRP A 193 -12.10 4.14 1.81
CA TRP A 193 -11.57 3.22 0.80
C TRP A 193 -11.34 1.78 1.31
N ARG A 194 -11.39 1.55 2.63
CA ARG A 194 -11.41 0.21 3.26
C ARG A 194 -12.60 0.06 4.20
N GLY A 195 -12.71 -1.10 4.87
CA GLY A 195 -13.85 -1.43 5.73
C GLY A 195 -14.04 -0.46 6.89
N VAL A 196 -15.29 -0.35 7.33
CA VAL A 196 -15.68 0.39 8.53
C VAL A 196 -16.57 -0.50 9.40
N LYS A 197 -16.35 -0.49 10.71
CA LYS A 197 -17.09 -1.33 11.65
C LYS A 197 -17.17 -0.71 13.04
N LEU A 198 -18.19 -1.11 13.80
CA LEU A 198 -18.20 -0.94 15.25
C LEU A 198 -17.60 -2.19 15.89
N VAL A 199 -16.70 -2.00 16.84
CA VAL A 199 -16.09 -3.07 17.64
C VAL A 199 -16.44 -2.81 19.10
N ALA A 200 -17.27 -3.67 19.68
CA ALA A 200 -17.72 -3.56 21.06
C ALA A 200 -17.15 -4.72 21.89
N TYR A 201 -16.54 -4.42 23.03
CA TYR A 201 -15.92 -5.39 23.92
C TYR A 201 -15.91 -4.83 25.35
N ASP A 202 -15.70 -5.66 26.37
CA ASP A 202 -15.62 -5.14 27.75
C ASP A 202 -14.17 -4.80 28.12
N ARG A 203 -13.38 -5.80 28.53
CA ARG A 203 -12.08 -5.57 29.18
C ARG A 203 -10.90 -5.61 28.23
N ALA A 204 -10.83 -6.62 27.36
CA ALA A 204 -9.70 -6.79 26.46
C ALA A 204 -10.08 -7.51 25.15
N ARG A 205 -9.26 -7.33 24.11
CA ARG A 205 -9.41 -8.06 22.83
C ARG A 205 -8.09 -8.29 22.15
N LEU A 206 -8.03 -9.29 21.28
CA LEU A 206 -6.87 -9.57 20.45
C LEU A 206 -6.78 -8.59 19.27
N GLY A 207 -5.55 -8.29 18.87
CA GLY A 207 -5.19 -7.56 17.65
C GLY A 207 -4.43 -8.45 16.68
N TYR A 208 -3.34 -7.92 16.11
CA TYR A 208 -2.52 -8.68 15.17
C TYR A 208 -1.76 -9.83 15.85
N LEU A 209 -1.68 -10.96 15.14
CA LEU A 209 -0.84 -12.09 15.48
C LEU A 209 0.34 -12.17 14.53
N ALA A 210 1.50 -12.57 15.04
CA ALA A 210 2.70 -12.75 14.21
C ALA A 210 3.58 -13.89 14.71
N LEU A 211 4.32 -14.47 13.78
CA LEU A 211 5.46 -15.35 14.03
C LEU A 211 6.70 -14.63 13.50
N ILE A 212 7.68 -14.40 14.37
CA ILE A 212 8.94 -13.75 14.03
C ILE A 212 10.05 -14.80 14.18
N PRO A 213 10.73 -15.20 13.09
CA PRO A 213 11.89 -16.09 13.19
C PRO A 213 12.96 -15.48 14.09
N ILE A 214 13.56 -16.28 14.98
CA ILE A 214 14.77 -15.91 15.75
C ILE A 214 15.97 -16.58 15.10
N GLU A 215 15.91 -17.90 14.97
CA GLU A 215 16.91 -18.74 14.31
C GLU A 215 16.20 -19.83 13.52
N VAL A 216 16.64 -20.09 12.29
CA VAL A 216 16.01 -21.08 11.41
C VAL A 216 17.06 -21.91 10.70
N THR A 217 17.00 -23.22 10.93
CA THR A 217 17.77 -24.24 10.23
C THR A 217 16.82 -25.29 9.64
N GLU A 218 17.34 -26.26 8.90
CA GLU A 218 16.54 -27.39 8.40
C GLU A 218 16.09 -28.34 9.52
N ASN A 219 16.81 -28.39 10.65
CA ASN A 219 16.56 -29.35 11.74
C ASN A 219 15.79 -28.75 12.92
N GLU A 220 15.90 -27.43 13.13
CA GLU A 220 15.26 -26.72 14.23
C GLU A 220 15.01 -25.27 13.82
N ALA A 221 13.86 -24.73 14.22
CA ALA A 221 13.60 -23.30 14.20
C ALA A 221 13.17 -22.82 15.59
N GLU A 222 13.81 -21.76 16.07
CA GLU A 222 13.32 -20.98 17.21
C GLU A 222 12.55 -19.77 16.68
N VAL A 223 11.31 -19.62 17.11
CA VAL A 223 10.40 -18.57 16.62
C VAL A 223 9.72 -17.88 17.79
N LYS A 224 9.53 -16.57 17.67
CA LYS A 224 8.74 -15.78 18.61
C LYS A 224 7.30 -15.68 18.12
N LEU A 225 6.36 -16.16 18.92
CA LEU A 225 4.93 -15.92 18.72
C LEU A 225 4.56 -14.63 19.45
N SER A 226 3.77 -13.78 18.79
CA SER A 226 3.37 -12.47 19.30
C SER A 226 1.87 -12.28 19.07
N ALA A 227 1.16 -11.81 20.08
CA ALA A 227 -0.23 -11.37 20.00
C ALA A 227 -0.35 -9.95 20.56
N GLU A 228 -0.99 -9.07 19.80
CA GLU A 228 -1.42 -7.78 20.34
C GLU A 228 -2.66 -7.96 21.22
N VAL A 229 -2.66 -7.32 22.38
CA VAL A 229 -3.81 -7.27 23.29
C VAL A 229 -4.15 -5.81 23.57
N TYR A 230 -5.36 -5.42 23.17
CA TYR A 230 -5.94 -4.12 23.54
C TYR A 230 -6.70 -4.31 24.84
N SER A 231 -6.41 -3.51 25.86
CA SER A 231 -7.07 -3.55 27.17
C SER A 231 -7.68 -2.19 27.50
N SER A 232 -8.87 -2.16 28.11
CA SER A 232 -9.50 -0.93 28.63
C SER A 232 -8.96 -0.55 30.01
N GLU A 233 -8.44 -1.53 30.74
CA GLU A 233 -7.92 -1.38 32.09
C GLU A 233 -6.65 -2.21 32.31
N ARG A 234 -6.02 -2.05 33.47
CA ARG A 234 -4.93 -2.94 33.90
C ARG A 234 -5.52 -4.30 34.32
N ALA A 235 -5.10 -5.38 33.67
CA ALA A 235 -5.64 -6.72 33.93
C ALA A 235 -4.57 -7.81 33.87
N ASN A 236 -4.75 -8.87 34.65
CA ASN A 236 -4.00 -10.11 34.49
C ASN A 236 -4.66 -10.94 33.40
N VAL A 237 -3.93 -11.24 32.34
CA VAL A 237 -4.42 -12.04 31.21
C VAL A 237 -3.58 -13.29 31.04
N ARG A 238 -4.20 -14.33 30.49
CA ARG A 238 -3.52 -15.53 30.05
C ARG A 238 -3.77 -15.76 28.56
N VAL A 239 -2.72 -15.92 27.77
CA VAL A 239 -2.82 -16.16 26.33
C VAL A 239 -2.34 -17.58 26.03
N ARG A 240 -3.16 -18.38 25.36
CA ARG A 240 -2.75 -19.65 24.75
C ARG A 240 -2.38 -19.42 23.31
N PHE A 241 -1.12 -19.64 22.97
CA PHE A 241 -0.67 -19.75 21.59
C PHE A 241 -0.71 -21.20 21.14
N SER A 242 -1.18 -21.43 19.91
CA SER A 242 -1.05 -22.71 19.20
C SER A 242 -0.50 -22.48 17.80
N LEU A 243 0.54 -23.24 17.43
CA LEU A 243 1.16 -23.24 16.11
C LEU A 243 1.05 -24.64 15.51
N ARG A 244 0.38 -24.77 14.36
CA ARG A 244 0.05 -26.07 13.76
C ARG A 244 0.37 -26.19 12.28
N ASN A 245 1.08 -27.25 11.89
CA ASN A 245 1.18 -27.78 10.52
C ASN A 245 1.33 -29.32 10.56
N GLY A 246 0.23 -30.00 10.86
CA GLY A 246 0.24 -31.39 11.29
C GLY A 246 0.34 -31.46 12.81
N GLU A 247 1.56 -31.55 13.34
CA GLU A 247 1.83 -31.47 14.79
C GLU A 247 1.55 -30.06 15.33
N GLU A 248 1.20 -29.99 16.61
CA GLU A 248 0.80 -28.77 17.31
C GLU A 248 1.78 -28.45 18.44
N VAL A 249 2.26 -27.21 18.44
CA VAL A 249 3.04 -26.64 19.54
C VAL A 249 2.15 -25.65 20.28
N GLU A 250 1.91 -25.91 21.57
CA GLU A 250 1.14 -25.02 22.43
C GLU A 250 2.02 -24.33 23.47
N LYS A 251 1.73 -23.07 23.77
CA LYS A 251 2.38 -22.32 24.84
C LYS A 251 1.39 -21.40 25.55
N TRP A 252 1.44 -21.42 26.87
CA TRP A 252 0.70 -20.48 27.72
C TRP A 252 1.62 -19.37 28.21
N VAL A 253 1.10 -18.14 28.20
CA VAL A 253 1.75 -16.95 28.73
C VAL A 253 0.79 -16.25 29.67
N GLU A 254 1.22 -15.99 30.90
CA GLU A 254 0.50 -15.15 31.86
C GLU A 254 1.25 -13.84 32.01
N CYS A 255 0.54 -12.71 31.91
CA CYS A 255 1.13 -11.40 32.04
C CYS A 255 0.11 -10.35 32.50
N VAL A 256 0.63 -9.19 32.92
CA VAL A 256 -0.18 -8.00 33.20
C VAL A 256 -0.20 -7.15 31.94
N VAL A 257 -1.39 -6.78 31.48
CA VAL A 257 -1.59 -5.79 30.42
C VAL A 257 -2.02 -4.46 31.04
N GLU A 258 -1.61 -3.36 30.43
CA GLU A 258 -2.01 -2.00 30.79
C GLU A 258 -3.08 -1.46 29.82
N PRO A 259 -3.81 -0.38 30.16
CA PRO A 259 -4.74 0.25 29.23
C PRO A 259 -4.06 0.62 27.90
N GLY A 260 -4.73 0.32 26.78
CA GLY A 260 -4.22 0.51 25.44
C GLY A 260 -3.64 -0.77 24.82
N ARG A 261 -2.66 -0.62 23.92
CA ARG A 261 -2.06 -1.70 23.13
C ARG A 261 -0.87 -2.32 23.85
N ASN A 262 -0.88 -3.63 24.02
CA ASN A 262 0.17 -4.43 24.65
C ASN A 262 0.64 -5.53 23.69
N ASP A 263 1.92 -5.91 23.78
CA ASP A 263 2.48 -7.06 23.07
C ASP A 263 2.67 -8.22 24.07
N VAL A 264 2.00 -9.35 23.83
CA VAL A 264 2.18 -10.60 24.59
C VAL A 264 2.96 -11.58 23.72
N GLU A 265 4.11 -12.05 24.21
CA GLU A 265 5.05 -12.80 23.39
C GLU A 265 5.60 -14.05 24.10
N CYS A 266 5.93 -15.08 23.32
CA CYS A 266 6.70 -16.22 23.79
C CYS A 266 7.58 -16.83 22.68
N ALA A 267 8.73 -17.37 23.06
CA ALA A 267 9.55 -18.19 22.17
C ALA A 267 9.09 -19.66 22.20
N VAL A 268 9.04 -20.29 21.04
CA VAL A 268 8.80 -21.74 20.87
C VAL A 268 9.83 -22.33 19.91
N LYS A 269 10.17 -23.60 20.15
CA LYS A 269 11.04 -24.39 19.28
C LYS A 269 10.18 -25.32 18.42
N VAL A 270 10.48 -25.38 17.13
CA VAL A 270 9.85 -26.26 16.17
C VAL A 270 10.93 -27.20 15.63
N GLU A 271 10.87 -28.47 16.03
CA GLU A 271 11.77 -29.50 15.52
C GLU A 271 11.40 -29.88 14.08
N ARG A 272 12.42 -30.07 13.22
CA ARG A 272 12.29 -30.40 11.80
C ARG A 272 11.21 -29.53 11.11
N PRO A 273 11.36 -28.20 11.15
CA PRO A 273 10.33 -27.28 10.68
C PRO A 273 10.09 -27.48 9.18
N LYS A 274 8.82 -27.44 8.77
CA LYS A 274 8.46 -27.37 7.36
C LYS A 274 8.63 -25.93 6.87
N LEU A 275 9.80 -25.63 6.33
CA LEU A 275 10.14 -24.28 5.89
C LEU A 275 9.25 -23.79 4.74
N TRP A 276 8.97 -22.49 4.71
CA TRP A 276 8.42 -21.80 3.56
C TRP A 276 9.53 -21.47 2.57
N TRP A 277 9.31 -21.75 1.29
CA TRP A 277 10.26 -21.47 0.22
C TRP A 277 9.65 -20.60 -0.88
N PRO A 278 10.44 -19.72 -1.52
CA PRO A 278 10.01 -19.04 -2.72
C PRO A 278 9.84 -20.03 -3.87
N ARG A 279 9.02 -19.64 -4.85
CA ARG A 279 8.69 -20.44 -6.02
C ARG A 279 9.96 -20.86 -6.76
N GLY A 280 10.05 -22.14 -7.06
CA GLY A 280 11.20 -22.75 -7.74
C GLY A 280 12.30 -23.27 -6.80
N TYR A 281 12.20 -23.02 -5.48
CA TYR A 281 13.20 -23.45 -4.50
C TYR A 281 12.68 -24.46 -3.47
N GLY A 282 11.36 -24.66 -3.37
CA GLY A 282 10.77 -25.63 -2.46
C GLY A 282 9.26 -25.41 -2.26
N PRO A 283 8.64 -26.10 -1.29
CA PRO A 283 7.23 -25.94 -0.93
C PRO A 283 6.94 -24.66 -0.13
N GLN A 284 5.76 -24.08 -0.36
CA GLN A 284 5.25 -22.89 0.34
C GLN A 284 4.52 -23.29 1.64
N ASN A 285 5.21 -23.94 2.57
CA ASN A 285 4.57 -24.41 3.80
C ASN A 285 4.10 -23.25 4.68
N LEU A 286 2.82 -23.27 5.05
CA LEU A 286 2.21 -22.29 5.96
C LEU A 286 1.67 -23.01 7.20
N TYR A 287 1.99 -22.47 8.37
CA TYR A 287 1.44 -22.89 9.66
C TYR A 287 0.21 -22.05 9.99
N ARG A 288 -0.67 -22.63 10.79
CA ARG A 288 -1.79 -21.93 11.42
C ARG A 288 -1.35 -21.50 12.82
N LEU A 289 -1.31 -20.19 13.05
CA LEU A 289 -1.06 -19.59 14.36
C LEU A 289 -2.39 -19.12 14.93
N SER A 290 -2.78 -19.63 16.10
CA SER A 290 -3.93 -19.15 16.86
C SER A 290 -3.51 -18.61 18.22
N ALA A 291 -4.27 -17.63 18.71
CA ALA A 291 -4.15 -17.09 20.06
C ALA A 291 -5.54 -17.06 20.69
N GLU A 292 -5.62 -17.52 21.93
CA GLU A 292 -6.82 -17.47 22.76
C GLU A 292 -6.53 -16.66 24.02
N LEU A 293 -7.29 -15.59 24.23
CA LEU A 293 -7.16 -14.67 25.35
C LEU A 293 -8.12 -15.07 26.46
N TYR A 294 -7.59 -15.28 27.66
CA TYR A 294 -8.33 -15.64 28.86
C TYR A 294 -8.23 -14.53 29.91
N LEU A 295 -9.36 -14.22 30.54
CA LEU A 295 -9.50 -13.38 31.73
C LEU A 295 -10.22 -14.21 32.78
N GLU A 296 -9.68 -14.30 34.00
CA GLU A 296 -10.29 -15.07 35.10
C GLU A 296 -10.67 -16.51 34.69
N ASP A 297 -9.77 -17.16 33.95
CA ASP A 297 -9.94 -18.51 33.35
C ASP A 297 -11.11 -18.67 32.35
N GLN A 298 -11.76 -17.57 31.95
CA GLN A 298 -12.78 -17.57 30.90
C GLN A 298 -12.19 -17.16 29.55
N LEU A 299 -12.53 -17.91 28.50
CA LEU A 299 -12.15 -17.56 27.13
C LEU A 299 -12.86 -16.27 26.71
N TYR A 300 -12.08 -15.22 26.51
CA TYR A 300 -12.56 -13.87 26.26
C TYR A 300 -12.56 -13.54 24.77
N ASP A 301 -11.45 -13.80 24.07
CA ASP A 301 -11.32 -13.58 22.63
C ASP A 301 -10.44 -14.65 21.97
N LYS A 302 -10.57 -14.82 20.66
CA LYS A 302 -9.72 -15.72 19.87
C LYS A 302 -9.40 -15.12 18.50
N ALA A 303 -8.18 -15.33 18.04
CA ALA A 303 -7.74 -14.91 16.72
C ALA A 303 -6.87 -16.00 16.07
N GLU A 304 -6.82 -16.01 14.74
CA GLU A 304 -6.04 -16.97 13.97
C GLU A 304 -5.52 -16.31 12.69
N THR A 305 -4.30 -16.70 12.27
CA THR A 305 -3.71 -16.32 10.99
C THR A 305 -2.84 -17.44 10.43
N LYS A 306 -2.50 -17.34 9.14
CA LYS A 306 -1.42 -18.12 8.53
C LYS A 306 -0.08 -17.42 8.74
N VAL A 307 0.99 -18.19 8.90
CA VAL A 307 2.39 -17.74 9.02
C VAL A 307 3.33 -18.73 8.35
N GLY A 308 4.54 -18.32 7.98
CA GLY A 308 5.58 -19.22 7.45
C GLY A 308 6.88 -19.10 8.22
N ILE A 309 7.63 -20.20 8.30
CA ILE A 309 8.97 -20.23 8.91
C ILE A 309 10.01 -20.19 7.79
N ARG A 310 10.87 -19.17 7.79
CA ARG A 310 12.02 -19.07 6.88
C ARG A 310 13.11 -18.17 7.48
N SER A 311 14.34 -18.32 7.01
CA SER A 311 15.39 -17.30 7.17
C SER A 311 15.51 -16.46 5.89
N VAL A 312 15.86 -15.18 6.06
CA VAL A 312 16.23 -14.27 4.96
C VAL A 312 17.50 -13.53 5.33
N GLU A 313 18.35 -13.35 4.35
CA GLU A 313 19.55 -12.53 4.44
C GLU A 313 19.72 -11.81 3.10
N LEU A 314 20.10 -10.53 3.17
CA LEU A 314 20.56 -9.77 2.01
C LEU A 314 22.09 -9.76 2.05
N VAL A 315 22.69 -10.63 1.24
CA VAL A 315 24.14 -10.83 1.16
C VAL A 315 24.76 -9.66 0.43
N GLN A 316 25.67 -8.97 1.12
CA GLN A 316 26.44 -7.84 0.60
C GLN A 316 27.92 -8.00 0.94
N GLU A 317 28.53 -9.02 0.36
CA GLU A 317 29.96 -9.32 0.48
C GLU A 317 30.74 -8.66 -0.68
N PRO A 318 31.96 -8.14 -0.43
CA PRO A 318 32.83 -7.65 -1.49
C PRO A 318 33.27 -8.74 -2.47
N ASP A 319 33.39 -8.40 -3.75
CA ASP A 319 33.96 -9.24 -4.80
C ASP A 319 34.70 -8.40 -5.87
N GLU A 320 35.09 -9.02 -6.99
CA GLU A 320 35.86 -8.36 -8.05
C GLU A 320 35.10 -7.23 -8.76
N ASP A 321 33.77 -7.22 -8.67
CA ASP A 321 32.89 -6.25 -9.32
C ASP A 321 32.32 -5.21 -8.34
N GLY A 322 32.78 -5.21 -7.07
CA GLY A 322 32.31 -4.32 -6.01
C GLY A 322 31.71 -5.06 -4.83
N LYS A 323 30.40 -4.93 -4.59
CA LYS A 323 29.70 -5.58 -3.46
C LYS A 323 28.41 -6.24 -3.93
N THR A 324 28.25 -7.51 -3.59
CA THR A 324 27.05 -8.29 -3.94
C THR A 324 25.75 -7.67 -3.41
N PHE A 325 24.64 -7.99 -4.06
CA PHE A 325 23.28 -7.72 -3.58
C PHE A 325 22.43 -8.95 -3.90
N ILE A 326 22.49 -9.98 -3.04
CA ILE A 326 21.90 -11.29 -3.33
C ILE A 326 21.03 -11.73 -2.17
N PHE A 327 19.80 -12.15 -2.45
CA PHE A 327 18.92 -12.73 -1.46
C PHE A 327 19.34 -14.17 -1.15
N ARG A 328 19.49 -14.48 0.14
CA ARG A 328 19.69 -15.85 0.64
C ARG A 328 18.48 -16.25 1.48
N ILE A 329 17.73 -17.25 1.03
CA ILE A 329 16.53 -17.77 1.72
C ILE A 329 16.82 -19.19 2.17
N ASN A 330 16.66 -19.47 3.47
CA ASN A 330 16.93 -20.80 4.05
C ASN A 330 18.32 -21.34 3.66
N GLY A 331 19.34 -20.45 3.64
CA GLY A 331 20.71 -20.79 3.28
C GLY A 331 20.99 -20.94 1.77
N LYS A 332 20.01 -20.74 0.89
CA LYS A 332 20.19 -20.83 -0.58
C LYS A 332 20.18 -19.44 -1.21
N LEU A 333 21.15 -19.16 -2.08
CA LEU A 333 21.16 -17.94 -2.90
C LEU A 333 20.03 -18.01 -3.94
N VAL A 334 19.25 -16.95 -4.05
CA VAL A 334 18.08 -16.84 -4.92
C VAL A 334 18.31 -15.75 -5.96
N PHE A 335 18.28 -16.12 -7.23
CA PHE A 335 18.21 -15.15 -8.32
C PHE A 335 16.78 -14.66 -8.44
N CYS A 336 16.58 -13.36 -8.25
CA CYS A 336 15.26 -12.74 -8.23
C CYS A 336 14.81 -12.45 -9.66
N LYS A 337 13.64 -12.98 -10.03
CA LYS A 337 13.00 -12.79 -11.33
C LYS A 337 11.63 -12.23 -11.06
N GLY A 338 11.32 -11.07 -11.62
CA GLY A 338 10.17 -10.33 -11.15
C GLY A 338 9.84 -9.11 -11.96
N ALA A 339 8.97 -8.30 -11.38
CA ALA A 339 8.56 -7.01 -11.88
C ALA A 339 8.23 -6.07 -10.72
N ASN A 340 8.09 -4.80 -11.02
CA ASN A 340 7.52 -3.81 -10.11
C ASN A 340 5.99 -3.90 -10.19
N TRP A 341 5.36 -4.01 -9.03
CA TRP A 341 3.92 -4.03 -8.86
C TRP A 341 3.43 -2.63 -8.48
N ILE A 342 2.46 -2.13 -9.23
CA ILE A 342 1.77 -0.85 -9.00
C ILE A 342 0.28 -1.11 -8.73
N PRO A 343 -0.46 -0.14 -8.13
CA PRO A 343 -1.89 -0.29 -7.88
C PRO A 343 -2.66 -0.80 -9.09
N ALA A 344 -3.41 -1.90 -8.90
CA ALA A 344 -4.11 -2.56 -10.00
C ALA A 344 -5.32 -1.77 -10.55
N ASP A 345 -5.65 -0.61 -9.99
CA ASP A 345 -6.68 0.30 -10.46
C ASP A 345 -6.44 1.73 -9.92
N SER A 346 -6.90 2.77 -10.61
CA SER A 346 -6.90 4.13 -10.04
C SER A 346 -7.93 4.29 -8.92
N PHE A 347 -8.96 3.45 -8.90
CA PHE A 347 -9.96 3.38 -7.84
C PHE A 347 -9.83 2.06 -7.07
N LEU A 348 -8.97 2.08 -6.06
CA LEU A 348 -8.57 0.92 -5.26
C LEU A 348 -9.72 -0.01 -4.80
N PRO A 349 -10.91 0.50 -4.38
CA PRO A 349 -12.01 -0.38 -3.98
C PRO A 349 -12.56 -1.29 -5.10
N ARG A 350 -12.24 -1.02 -6.37
CA ARG A 350 -12.60 -1.90 -7.51
C ARG A 350 -11.76 -3.18 -7.56
N VAL A 351 -10.61 -3.24 -6.88
CA VAL A 351 -9.69 -4.38 -6.98
C VAL A 351 -10.18 -5.52 -6.08
N THR A 352 -10.76 -6.54 -6.72
CA THR A 352 -11.30 -7.72 -6.03
C THR A 352 -10.22 -8.78 -5.77
N GLU A 353 -10.48 -9.71 -4.85
CA GLU A 353 -9.63 -10.91 -4.68
C GLU A 353 -9.41 -11.63 -6.01
N HIS A 354 -10.45 -11.76 -6.84
CA HIS A 354 -10.33 -12.42 -8.13
C HIS A 354 -9.30 -11.72 -9.04
N ARG A 355 -9.29 -10.37 -9.05
CA ARG A 355 -8.31 -9.60 -9.82
C ARG A 355 -6.90 -9.80 -9.28
N TYR A 356 -6.70 -9.72 -7.96
CA TYR A 356 -5.39 -10.01 -7.35
C TYR A 356 -4.90 -11.42 -7.69
N ARG A 357 -5.74 -12.44 -7.47
CA ARG A 357 -5.40 -13.84 -7.74
C ARG A 357 -5.03 -14.04 -9.20
N ARG A 358 -5.81 -13.49 -10.14
CA ARG A 358 -5.51 -13.58 -11.57
C ARG A 358 -4.14 -12.98 -11.90
N LEU A 359 -3.84 -11.77 -11.41
CA LEU A 359 -2.58 -11.08 -11.71
C LEU A 359 -1.37 -11.81 -11.10
N LEU A 360 -1.47 -12.26 -9.84
CA LEU A 360 -0.41 -12.98 -9.17
C LEU A 360 -0.18 -14.38 -9.74
N GLU A 361 -1.23 -15.08 -10.15
CA GLU A 361 -1.10 -16.36 -10.88
C GLU A 361 -0.44 -16.17 -12.25
N LEU A 362 -0.68 -15.06 -12.95
CA LEU A 362 0.01 -14.73 -14.18
C LEU A 362 1.51 -14.49 -13.94
N ALA A 363 1.86 -13.74 -12.88
CA ALA A 363 3.27 -13.57 -12.48
C ALA A 363 3.93 -14.92 -12.15
N ALA A 364 3.26 -15.78 -11.38
CA ALA A 364 3.76 -17.12 -11.05
C ALA A 364 3.93 -18.01 -12.30
N LYS A 365 2.98 -17.94 -13.25
CA LYS A 365 3.04 -18.66 -14.54
C LYS A 365 4.18 -18.15 -15.42
N ALA A 366 4.48 -16.86 -15.39
CA ALA A 366 5.65 -16.27 -16.04
C ALA A 366 7.00 -16.66 -15.39
N GLY A 367 6.98 -17.44 -14.30
CA GLY A 367 8.18 -17.92 -13.63
C GLY A 367 8.83 -16.89 -12.70
N MET A 368 8.10 -15.81 -12.36
CA MET A 368 8.53 -14.83 -11.38
C MET A 368 8.52 -15.44 -9.97
N ASN A 369 9.50 -15.04 -9.17
CA ASN A 369 9.64 -15.40 -7.77
C ASN A 369 9.72 -14.17 -6.84
N MET A 370 9.70 -12.95 -7.39
CA MET A 370 9.68 -11.71 -6.62
C MET A 370 8.79 -10.66 -7.30
N LEU A 371 8.08 -9.87 -6.50
CA LEU A 371 7.45 -8.62 -6.93
C LEU A 371 7.87 -7.50 -5.97
N ARG A 372 8.19 -6.33 -6.52
CA ARG A 372 8.42 -5.11 -5.73
C ARG A 372 7.15 -4.29 -5.65
N VAL A 373 6.55 -4.18 -4.47
CA VAL A 373 5.42 -3.28 -4.24
C VAL A 373 5.97 -1.85 -4.15
N TRP A 374 5.78 -1.10 -5.23
CA TRP A 374 6.44 0.18 -5.47
C TRP A 374 5.91 1.32 -4.59
N GLY A 375 6.82 2.17 -4.10
CA GLY A 375 6.59 3.16 -3.05
C GLY A 375 5.69 4.36 -3.36
N GLY A 376 5.22 4.59 -4.58
CA GLY A 376 4.20 5.63 -4.80
C GLY A 376 2.77 5.10 -4.90
N GLY A 377 2.59 3.80 -4.73
CA GLY A 377 1.29 3.13 -4.73
C GLY A 377 0.65 3.11 -3.34
N ILE A 378 0.28 1.91 -2.89
CA ILE A 378 -0.26 1.66 -1.56
C ILE A 378 0.42 0.45 -0.91
N TYR A 379 0.28 0.33 0.41
CA TYR A 379 0.40 -0.98 1.05
C TYR A 379 -0.83 -1.80 0.68
N GLU A 380 -0.60 -2.95 0.08
CA GLU A 380 -1.68 -3.75 -0.48
C GLU A 380 -2.67 -4.29 0.57
N GLY A 381 -3.81 -4.78 0.08
CA GLY A 381 -4.75 -5.53 0.91
C GLY A 381 -4.14 -6.84 1.41
N ASP A 382 -4.58 -7.35 2.56
CA ASP A 382 -4.05 -8.61 3.12
C ASP A 382 -4.13 -9.78 2.11
N VAL A 383 -5.19 -9.80 1.28
CA VAL A 383 -5.37 -10.77 0.20
C VAL A 383 -4.19 -10.85 -0.77
N PHE A 384 -3.52 -9.73 -1.09
CA PHE A 384 -2.36 -9.73 -1.98
C PHE A 384 -1.20 -10.51 -1.36
N TYR A 385 -0.90 -10.23 -0.09
CA TYR A 385 0.22 -10.87 0.61
C TYR A 385 -0.09 -12.33 0.94
N ASP A 386 -1.34 -12.64 1.32
CA ASP A 386 -1.79 -14.03 1.52
C ASP A 386 -1.61 -14.85 0.24
N LEU A 387 -1.91 -14.28 -0.94
CA LEU A 387 -1.69 -14.92 -2.23
C LEU A 387 -0.19 -15.06 -2.56
N CYS A 388 0.62 -14.05 -2.26
CA CYS A 388 2.08 -14.13 -2.43
C CYS A 388 2.70 -15.22 -1.53
N ASP A 389 2.23 -15.35 -0.30
CA ASP A 389 2.60 -16.43 0.63
C ASP A 389 2.26 -17.80 0.04
N GLU A 390 1.04 -17.97 -0.50
CA GLU A 390 0.56 -19.23 -1.09
C GLU A 390 1.29 -19.58 -2.40
N LEU A 391 1.60 -18.60 -3.24
CA LEU A 391 2.22 -18.79 -4.55
C LEU A 391 3.75 -18.85 -4.50
N GLY A 392 4.35 -18.49 -3.36
CA GLY A 392 5.80 -18.44 -3.19
C GLY A 392 6.44 -17.23 -3.89
N ILE A 393 5.69 -16.14 -4.04
CA ILE A 393 6.19 -14.90 -4.65
C ILE A 393 6.75 -14.04 -3.51
N MET A 394 8.06 -13.83 -3.50
CA MET A 394 8.69 -12.91 -2.56
C MET A 394 8.23 -11.48 -2.82
N VAL A 395 8.16 -10.67 -1.77
CA VAL A 395 7.78 -9.28 -1.83
C VAL A 395 8.94 -8.42 -1.31
N TRP A 396 9.39 -7.53 -2.18
CA TRP A 396 10.13 -6.33 -1.79
C TRP A 396 9.08 -5.26 -1.49
N GLN A 397 8.98 -4.83 -0.23
CA GLN A 397 7.96 -3.88 0.21
C GLN A 397 8.58 -2.50 0.42
N ASP A 398 8.29 -1.55 -0.47
CA ASP A 398 8.60 -0.14 -0.21
C ASP A 398 7.68 0.42 0.90
N PHE A 399 8.16 1.40 1.67
CA PHE A 399 7.28 2.37 2.33
C PHE A 399 6.79 3.39 1.31
N MET A 400 5.60 3.96 1.53
CA MET A 400 4.88 4.72 0.50
C MET A 400 5.44 6.16 0.31
N TYR A 401 6.67 6.25 -0.17
CA TYR A 401 7.40 7.46 -0.52
C TYR A 401 8.04 7.28 -1.91
N ALA A 402 7.86 8.25 -2.81
CA ALA A 402 8.39 8.14 -4.17
C ALA A 402 8.68 9.49 -4.86
N CYS A 403 9.87 9.58 -5.46
CA CYS A 403 10.34 10.62 -6.36
C CYS A 403 10.05 12.06 -5.89
N ALA A 404 10.26 12.33 -4.60
CA ALA A 404 10.07 13.66 -4.01
C ALA A 404 10.91 13.86 -2.75
N GLU A 405 11.17 15.12 -2.43
CA GLU A 405 11.51 15.53 -1.07
C GLU A 405 10.28 15.43 -0.18
N TYR A 406 10.46 14.91 1.03
CA TYR A 406 9.39 14.77 2.02
C TYR A 406 9.62 15.67 3.25
N PRO A 407 8.55 16.13 3.91
CA PRO A 407 8.65 16.99 5.08
C PRO A 407 9.37 16.32 6.25
N GLU A 408 10.07 17.11 7.08
CA GLU A 408 10.76 16.65 8.30
C GLU A 408 10.29 17.40 9.55
N GLU A 409 9.15 18.07 9.45
CA GLU A 409 8.44 18.72 10.54
C GLU A 409 7.91 17.67 11.51
N ASP A 410 7.92 18.00 12.80
CA ASP A 410 7.56 17.06 13.87
C ASP A 410 6.20 16.36 13.68
N TRP A 411 5.22 17.07 13.12
CA TRP A 411 3.89 16.50 12.85
C TRP A 411 3.94 15.42 11.76
N PHE A 412 4.77 15.62 10.71
CA PHE A 412 4.90 14.67 9.61
C PHE A 412 5.73 13.46 10.04
N LEU A 413 6.82 13.69 10.80
CA LEU A 413 7.65 12.61 11.33
C LEU A 413 6.87 11.70 12.29
N LYS A 414 6.00 12.27 13.13
CA LYS A 414 5.10 11.49 14.01
C LYS A 414 4.12 10.64 13.22
N GLU A 415 3.52 11.18 12.16
CA GLU A 415 2.62 10.40 11.30
C GLU A 415 3.37 9.34 10.49
N ALA A 416 4.59 9.64 10.02
CA ALA A 416 5.45 8.65 9.36
C ALA A 416 5.80 7.48 10.29
N GLU A 417 6.14 7.77 11.55
CA GLU A 417 6.41 6.75 12.57
C GLU A 417 5.16 5.92 12.91
N ARG A 418 4.02 6.58 13.12
CA ARG A 418 2.73 5.93 13.38
C ARG A 418 2.34 5.00 12.23
N GLU A 419 2.46 5.47 11.00
CA GLU A 419 2.17 4.70 9.80
C GLU A 419 3.07 3.48 9.68
N ALA A 420 4.37 3.69 9.79
CA ALA A 420 5.33 2.61 9.63
C ALA A 420 5.16 1.53 10.72
N GLU A 421 4.92 1.91 11.99
CA GLU A 421 4.65 0.94 13.05
C GLU A 421 3.41 0.10 12.76
N GLU A 422 2.31 0.73 12.33
CA GLU A 422 1.07 0.01 12.05
C GLU A 422 1.19 -0.92 10.84
N VAL A 423 1.82 -0.45 9.75
CA VAL A 423 2.07 -1.24 8.55
C VAL A 423 2.93 -2.46 8.88
N LEU A 424 4.03 -2.26 9.62
CA LEU A 424 4.90 -3.35 10.05
C LEU A 424 4.13 -4.35 10.92
N ARG A 425 3.33 -3.89 11.88
CA ARG A 425 2.52 -4.76 12.74
C ARG A 425 1.51 -5.59 11.97
N ARG A 426 0.82 -4.99 10.99
CA ARG A 426 -0.13 -5.70 10.12
C ARG A 426 0.58 -6.75 9.26
N LEU A 427 1.68 -6.36 8.62
CA LEU A 427 2.28 -7.15 7.54
C LEU A 427 3.38 -8.13 7.99
N ARG A 428 3.97 -7.97 9.18
CA ARG A 428 5.08 -8.80 9.68
C ARG A 428 4.79 -10.31 9.79
N ARG A 429 3.53 -10.72 9.67
CA ARG A 429 3.13 -12.14 9.69
C ARG A 429 3.42 -12.87 8.37
N HIS A 430 3.59 -12.13 7.27
CA HIS A 430 3.70 -12.68 5.92
C HIS A 430 5.14 -13.15 5.62
N PRO A 431 5.38 -14.45 5.39
CA PRO A 431 6.70 -14.93 4.97
C PRO A 431 7.12 -14.37 3.61
N CYS A 432 6.20 -13.98 2.72
CA CYS A 432 6.57 -13.45 1.41
C CYS A 432 7.41 -12.16 1.48
N ILE A 433 7.25 -11.32 2.52
CA ILE A 433 7.96 -10.03 2.59
C ILE A 433 9.42 -10.26 3.01
N VAL A 434 10.34 -10.21 2.04
CA VAL A 434 11.77 -10.50 2.23
C VAL A 434 12.66 -9.25 2.30
N LEU A 435 12.12 -8.08 2.00
CA LEU A 435 12.82 -6.80 2.13
C LEU A 435 11.84 -5.69 2.47
N TRP A 436 12.23 -4.80 3.38
CA TRP A 436 11.57 -3.51 3.60
C TRP A 436 12.44 -2.40 3.01
N CYS A 437 11.89 -1.56 2.13
CA CYS A 437 12.63 -0.48 1.48
C CYS A 437 12.07 0.89 1.83
N GLY A 438 12.92 1.87 2.13
CA GLY A 438 12.52 3.16 2.67
C GLY A 438 11.71 4.02 1.69
N ASN A 439 12.05 4.02 0.40
CA ASN A 439 11.37 4.81 -0.63
C ASN A 439 11.80 4.39 -2.05
N ASN A 440 11.10 4.94 -3.03
CA ASN A 440 11.49 4.93 -4.44
C ASN A 440 12.23 6.22 -4.84
N GLU A 441 13.46 6.06 -5.31
CA GLU A 441 14.32 7.03 -6.01
C GLU A 441 14.68 8.33 -5.27
N ASN A 442 14.29 8.53 -4.01
CA ASN A 442 14.48 9.85 -3.37
C ASN A 442 15.97 10.17 -3.18
N GLN A 443 16.81 9.21 -2.78
CA GLN A 443 18.25 9.44 -2.62
C GLN A 443 18.93 9.68 -3.97
N TRP A 444 18.53 8.97 -5.02
CA TRP A 444 19.08 9.13 -6.36
C TRP A 444 18.68 10.47 -6.97
N LEU A 445 17.37 10.77 -7.03
CA LEU A 445 16.84 12.04 -7.53
C LEU A 445 17.28 13.22 -6.66
N GLY A 446 17.42 12.98 -5.36
CA GLY A 446 17.90 13.93 -4.37
C GLY A 446 19.25 14.55 -4.70
N ARG A 447 20.14 13.82 -5.39
CA ARG A 447 21.41 14.38 -5.86
C ARG A 447 21.19 15.54 -6.83
N TYR A 448 20.24 15.41 -7.76
CA TYR A 448 19.89 16.47 -8.69
C TYR A 448 19.18 17.63 -7.99
N TYR A 449 18.26 17.35 -7.05
CA TYR A 449 17.57 18.39 -6.27
C TYR A 449 18.55 19.24 -5.45
N VAL A 450 19.46 18.59 -4.72
CA VAL A 450 20.50 19.24 -3.92
C VAL A 450 21.44 20.07 -4.81
N ALA A 451 21.88 19.51 -5.95
CA ALA A 451 22.75 20.23 -6.87
C ALA A 451 22.07 21.47 -7.47
N ARG A 452 20.81 21.36 -7.92
CA ARG A 452 20.03 22.46 -8.51
C ARG A 452 19.87 23.66 -7.58
N ARG A 453 19.73 23.43 -6.27
CA ARG A 453 19.62 24.50 -5.27
C ARG A 453 20.95 25.00 -4.70
N GLY A 454 22.09 24.51 -5.20
CA GLY A 454 23.42 24.92 -4.76
C GLY A 454 23.91 24.27 -3.46
N GLY A 455 23.33 23.15 -3.03
CA GLY A 455 23.78 22.37 -1.86
C GLY A 455 22.69 22.05 -0.84
N GLY A 456 23.10 21.67 0.37
CA GLY A 456 22.22 21.24 1.46
C GLY A 456 22.01 19.72 1.54
N LYS A 457 21.04 19.29 2.35
CA LYS A 457 20.69 17.88 2.53
C LYS A 457 19.33 17.60 1.93
N LEU A 458 19.15 16.40 1.36
CA LEU A 458 17.84 15.91 0.94
C LEU A 458 16.86 15.92 2.12
N SER A 459 15.65 16.47 1.93
CA SER A 459 14.59 16.40 2.92
C SER A 459 13.91 15.02 2.91
N GLY A 460 13.73 14.42 4.08
CA GLY A 460 13.10 13.11 4.28
C GLY A 460 14.07 12.04 4.79
N LEU A 461 15.37 12.33 4.87
CA LEU A 461 16.39 11.39 5.35
C LEU A 461 16.12 10.93 6.80
N LYS A 462 15.56 11.78 7.67
CA LYS A 462 15.16 11.33 9.03
C LYS A 462 14.16 10.17 9.00
N ILE A 463 13.30 10.12 7.97
CA ILE A 463 12.35 9.02 7.80
C ILE A 463 13.12 7.75 7.42
N TYR A 464 13.92 7.83 6.35
CA TYR A 464 14.54 6.66 5.72
C TYR A 464 15.77 6.13 6.48
N ASP A 465 16.53 6.99 7.15
CA ASP A 465 17.80 6.62 7.77
C ASP A 465 17.68 6.42 9.29
N GLU A 466 16.62 6.96 9.93
CA GLU A 466 16.43 6.90 11.38
C GLU A 466 15.14 6.19 11.78
N ILE A 467 13.97 6.70 11.37
CA ILE A 467 12.66 6.21 11.85
C ILE A 467 12.39 4.79 11.35
N LEU A 468 12.35 4.60 10.03
CA LEU A 468 12.03 3.31 9.40
C LEU A 468 12.99 2.19 9.82
N PRO A 469 14.32 2.33 9.74
CA PRO A 469 15.23 1.26 10.13
C PRO A 469 15.15 0.93 11.63
N ARG A 470 14.92 1.92 12.50
CA ARG A 470 14.70 1.67 13.94
C ARG A 470 13.44 0.83 14.17
N LEU A 471 12.34 1.15 13.48
CA LEU A 471 11.10 0.38 13.58
C LEU A 471 11.26 -1.03 13.01
N CYS A 472 11.93 -1.19 11.87
CA CYS A 472 12.22 -2.50 11.29
C CYS A 472 13.04 -3.37 12.26
N ARG A 473 14.10 -2.83 12.87
CA ARG A 473 14.89 -3.56 13.89
C ARG A 473 14.07 -3.98 15.11
N ARG A 474 13.05 -3.22 15.48
CA ARG A 474 12.18 -3.55 16.63
C ARG A 474 11.11 -4.58 16.28
N LEU A 475 10.45 -4.44 15.13
CA LEU A 475 9.22 -5.16 14.81
C LEU A 475 9.42 -6.34 13.84
N VAL A 476 10.45 -6.29 13.00
CA VAL A 476 10.80 -7.28 11.97
C VAL A 476 12.33 -7.50 11.89
N PRO A 477 13.01 -7.79 13.02
CA PRO A 477 14.48 -7.80 13.10
C PRO A 477 15.17 -8.76 12.13
N THR A 478 14.47 -9.81 11.69
CA THR A 478 15.01 -10.85 10.79
C THR A 478 14.68 -10.63 9.32
N THR A 479 14.07 -9.50 8.95
CA THR A 479 13.90 -9.11 7.54
C THR A 479 14.75 -7.88 7.24
N PRO A 480 15.60 -7.90 6.21
CA PRO A 480 16.48 -6.77 5.90
C PRO A 480 15.71 -5.49 5.61
N TYR A 481 16.35 -4.36 5.95
CA TYR A 481 15.91 -3.02 5.59
C TYR A 481 16.87 -2.39 4.59
N TRP A 482 16.33 -1.71 3.59
CA TRP A 482 17.08 -1.01 2.55
C TRP A 482 16.64 0.47 2.47
N PRO A 483 17.55 1.47 2.53
CA PRO A 483 17.12 2.86 2.69
C PRO A 483 16.35 3.48 1.51
N SER A 484 16.60 3.01 0.28
CA SER A 484 16.03 3.56 -0.97
C SER A 484 16.24 2.58 -2.11
N SER A 485 15.40 2.64 -3.14
CA SER A 485 15.60 1.92 -4.40
C SER A 485 15.65 2.97 -5.53
N PRO A 486 16.80 3.20 -6.19
CA PRO A 486 18.07 2.53 -5.99
C PRO A 486 18.86 3.10 -4.80
N TYR A 487 19.80 2.32 -4.28
CA TYR A 487 20.79 2.75 -3.29
C TYR A 487 22.08 1.91 -3.40
N GLY A 488 23.22 2.43 -2.96
CA GLY A 488 24.50 1.71 -2.97
C GLY A 488 25.69 2.59 -3.38
N GLY A 489 26.89 2.33 -2.85
CA GLY A 489 28.10 3.08 -3.21
C GLY A 489 28.02 4.60 -3.01
N ALA A 490 28.84 5.34 -3.75
CA ALA A 490 28.87 6.82 -3.73
C ALA A 490 27.81 7.46 -4.63
N ASP A 491 27.37 6.74 -5.67
CA ASP A 491 26.21 7.07 -6.48
C ASP A 491 25.11 6.07 -6.16
N PRO A 492 23.96 6.47 -5.60
CA PRO A 492 22.88 5.55 -5.24
C PRO A 492 22.44 4.62 -6.36
N ASN A 493 22.69 4.98 -7.63
CA ASN A 493 22.38 4.16 -8.79
C ASN A 493 23.62 3.45 -9.39
N SER A 494 24.65 3.17 -8.59
CA SER A 494 25.92 2.58 -9.04
C SER A 494 25.73 1.19 -9.67
N GLU A 495 26.60 0.83 -10.60
CA GLU A 495 26.68 -0.54 -11.12
C GLU A 495 27.40 -1.49 -10.15
N SER A 496 28.29 -0.96 -9.29
CA SER A 496 29.22 -1.78 -8.48
C SER A 496 28.68 -2.20 -7.12
N GLU A 497 27.65 -1.54 -6.61
CA GLU A 497 27.12 -1.77 -5.25
C GLU A 497 25.62 -1.53 -5.20
N GLY A 498 24.88 -2.38 -4.49
CA GLY A 498 23.46 -2.18 -4.23
C GLY A 498 22.56 -2.54 -5.40
N ASP A 499 21.39 -1.89 -5.47
CA ASP A 499 20.43 -2.05 -6.55
C ASP A 499 20.46 -0.86 -7.52
N ARG A 500 20.02 -1.08 -8.77
CA ARG A 500 20.11 -0.10 -9.86
C ARG A 500 18.82 -0.02 -10.66
N HIS A 501 18.48 1.20 -11.04
CA HIS A 501 17.43 1.57 -11.97
C HIS A 501 18.06 1.96 -13.32
N ASN A 502 17.98 1.08 -14.32
CA ASN A 502 18.47 1.39 -15.67
C ASN A 502 17.37 2.03 -16.51
N TRP A 503 17.27 3.36 -16.38
CA TRP A 503 16.41 4.20 -17.22
C TRP A 503 17.16 4.88 -18.36
N GLU A 504 18.45 4.57 -18.59
CA GLU A 504 19.22 5.11 -19.72
C GLU A 504 18.66 4.63 -21.07
N VAL A 505 18.10 3.42 -21.11
CA VAL A 505 17.49 2.85 -22.31
C VAL A 505 16.20 3.59 -22.68
N TRP A 506 15.13 3.41 -21.90
CA TRP A 506 13.84 4.01 -22.25
C TRP A 506 13.86 5.54 -22.11
N SER A 507 14.05 6.05 -20.89
CA SER A 507 13.98 7.49 -20.60
C SER A 507 15.17 8.26 -21.17
N GLY A 508 16.35 7.64 -21.22
CA GLY A 508 17.57 8.21 -21.82
C GLY A 508 17.67 8.02 -23.34
N TRP A 509 16.64 7.47 -23.99
CA TRP A 509 16.57 7.24 -25.43
C TRP A 509 17.69 6.36 -26.00
N GLN A 510 18.37 5.55 -25.19
CA GLN A 510 19.35 4.57 -25.68
C GLN A 510 18.66 3.35 -26.27
N ASP A 511 19.31 2.71 -27.25
CA ASP A 511 18.79 1.47 -27.82
C ASP A 511 18.78 0.32 -26.81
N TYR A 512 17.84 -0.64 -26.88
CA TYR A 512 17.76 -1.72 -25.89
C TYR A 512 19.01 -2.60 -25.84
N HIS A 513 19.84 -2.63 -26.89
CA HIS A 513 21.13 -3.31 -26.83
C HIS A 513 22.09 -2.74 -25.76
N HIS A 514 21.83 -1.53 -25.26
CA HIS A 514 22.57 -0.97 -24.13
C HIS A 514 22.36 -1.74 -22.82
N TYR A 515 21.27 -2.49 -22.66
CA TYR A 515 21.09 -3.35 -21.48
C TYR A 515 22.23 -4.37 -21.33
N LEU A 516 22.80 -4.86 -22.43
CA LEU A 516 23.94 -5.81 -22.43
C LEU A 516 25.23 -5.24 -21.83
N ARG A 517 25.28 -3.92 -21.58
CA ARG A 517 26.43 -3.24 -20.99
C ARG A 517 26.26 -2.95 -19.51
N ASP A 518 25.05 -3.06 -18.97
CA ASP A 518 24.78 -2.79 -17.57
C ASP A 518 25.35 -3.93 -16.71
N ARG A 519 26.19 -3.56 -15.74
CA ARG A 519 26.83 -4.51 -14.81
C ARG A 519 26.28 -4.37 -13.38
N GLY A 520 25.10 -3.77 -13.23
CA GLY A 520 24.40 -3.59 -11.97
C GLY A 520 24.29 -4.87 -11.16
N ARG A 521 24.55 -4.78 -9.85
CA ARG A 521 24.56 -5.96 -8.97
C ARG A 521 23.17 -6.55 -8.77
N PHE A 522 22.14 -5.71 -8.87
CA PHE A 522 20.73 -6.07 -8.88
C PHE A 522 19.93 -5.01 -9.65
N LEU A 523 19.26 -5.38 -10.74
CA LEU A 523 18.39 -4.46 -11.49
C LEU A 523 16.98 -4.46 -10.88
N SER A 524 16.70 -3.50 -10.02
CA SER A 524 15.40 -3.33 -9.35
C SER A 524 14.39 -2.59 -10.23
N GLU A 525 14.85 -1.76 -11.17
CA GLU A 525 14.03 -1.21 -12.25
C GLU A 525 14.78 -1.15 -13.58
N PHE A 526 14.04 -1.46 -14.64
CA PHE A 526 14.31 -1.12 -16.03
C PHE A 526 12.98 -1.36 -16.78
N GLY A 527 12.85 -0.84 -17.99
CA GLY A 527 11.58 -0.96 -18.67
C GLY A 527 11.59 -0.49 -20.12
N TRP A 528 10.50 -0.80 -20.80
CA TRP A 528 10.23 -0.37 -22.15
C TRP A 528 8.73 -0.27 -22.32
N GLN A 529 8.23 0.82 -22.87
CA GLN A 529 6.79 1.00 -23.02
C GLN A 529 6.25 0.25 -24.23
N ALA A 530 5.03 -0.24 -24.12
CA ALA A 530 4.21 -0.61 -25.26
C ALA A 530 2.76 -0.23 -24.97
N PRO A 531 2.00 0.14 -26.01
CA PRO A 531 0.57 0.34 -25.88
C PRO A 531 -0.12 -1.03 -25.66
N PRO A 532 -1.29 -1.11 -25.00
CA PRO A 532 -2.04 -2.36 -24.88
C PRO A 532 -2.51 -2.88 -26.24
N THR A 533 -3.12 -4.07 -26.26
CA THR A 533 -3.63 -4.64 -27.51
C THR A 533 -4.69 -3.74 -28.13
N LEU A 534 -4.82 -3.75 -29.46
CA LEU A 534 -5.88 -3.02 -30.17
C LEU A 534 -7.27 -3.34 -29.60
N GLU A 535 -7.51 -4.60 -29.24
CA GLU A 535 -8.80 -4.99 -28.66
C GLU A 535 -9.05 -4.32 -27.31
N HIS A 536 -8.02 -4.18 -26.47
CA HIS A 536 -8.16 -3.48 -25.20
C HIS A 536 -8.34 -1.96 -25.41
N PHE A 537 -7.68 -1.35 -26.40
CA PHE A 537 -7.93 0.06 -26.75
C PHE A 537 -9.39 0.33 -27.09
N LYS A 538 -10.04 -0.55 -27.84
CA LYS A 538 -11.45 -0.40 -28.22
C LYS A 538 -12.40 -0.41 -27.03
N GLU A 539 -11.96 -0.90 -25.87
CA GLU A 539 -12.77 -0.85 -24.65
C GLU A 539 -12.93 0.58 -24.11
N TYR A 540 -11.97 1.47 -24.37
CA TYR A 540 -11.92 2.80 -23.76
C TYR A 540 -11.64 3.96 -24.73
N VAL A 541 -11.27 3.70 -25.99
CA VAL A 541 -11.10 4.71 -27.05
C VAL A 541 -12.15 4.52 -28.13
N SER A 542 -12.88 5.58 -28.45
CA SER A 542 -13.88 5.59 -29.52
C SER A 542 -13.24 5.34 -30.89
N VAL A 543 -13.95 4.62 -31.77
CA VAL A 543 -13.40 4.02 -33.00
C VAL A 543 -12.75 5.06 -33.93
N GLU A 544 -13.35 6.24 -34.03
CA GLU A 544 -12.86 7.38 -34.82
C GLU A 544 -11.51 7.94 -34.32
N ASN A 545 -11.12 7.62 -33.09
CA ASN A 545 -9.89 8.08 -32.45
C ASN A 545 -8.80 7.01 -32.40
N LEU A 546 -9.02 5.82 -32.98
CA LEU A 546 -8.05 4.71 -33.02
C LEU A 546 -6.92 4.98 -34.03
N SER A 547 -6.07 5.94 -33.70
CA SER A 547 -4.88 6.33 -34.45
C SER A 547 -3.76 6.70 -33.48
N PRO A 548 -2.49 6.31 -33.75
CA PRO A 548 -1.39 6.62 -32.83
C PRO A 548 -1.19 8.13 -32.59
N GLN A 549 -1.66 8.98 -33.50
CA GLN A 549 -1.52 10.44 -33.45
C GLN A 549 -2.81 11.15 -33.05
N SER A 550 -3.83 10.42 -32.62
CA SER A 550 -5.04 11.07 -32.11
C SER A 550 -4.77 11.69 -30.75
N ARG A 551 -5.41 12.84 -30.47
CA ARG A 551 -5.32 13.48 -29.14
C ARG A 551 -5.85 12.58 -28.02
N VAL A 552 -6.74 11.65 -28.34
CA VAL A 552 -7.30 10.72 -27.35
C VAL A 552 -6.27 9.64 -27.00
N VAL A 553 -5.55 9.09 -27.99
CA VAL A 553 -4.46 8.15 -27.72
C VAL A 553 -3.32 8.86 -26.99
N GLU A 554 -2.97 10.08 -27.40
CA GLU A 554 -2.00 10.93 -26.70
C GLU A 554 -2.44 11.23 -25.25
N ALA A 555 -3.74 11.43 -24.99
CA ALA A 555 -4.23 11.61 -23.62
C ALA A 555 -4.03 10.38 -22.73
N HIS A 556 -3.91 9.17 -23.30
CA HIS A 556 -3.58 7.94 -22.58
C HIS A 556 -2.07 7.68 -22.49
N GLU A 557 -1.25 8.46 -23.20
CA GLU A 557 0.19 8.48 -23.05
C GLU A 557 0.55 9.45 -21.92
N LYS A 558 1.11 8.93 -20.83
CA LYS A 558 1.45 9.73 -19.63
C LYS A 558 2.95 9.98 -19.50
N GLN A 559 3.77 9.22 -20.21
CA GLN A 559 5.19 9.45 -20.29
C GLN A 559 5.44 10.68 -21.15
N GLU A 560 6.20 11.64 -20.63
CA GLU A 560 6.65 12.80 -21.39
C GLU A 560 7.37 12.35 -22.66
N GLU A 561 6.95 12.77 -23.86
CA GLU A 561 7.49 12.29 -25.16
C GLU A 561 7.30 10.78 -25.41
N GLY A 562 6.30 10.13 -24.81
CA GLY A 562 6.11 8.68 -24.91
C GLY A 562 5.86 8.17 -26.34
N LEU A 563 4.96 8.83 -27.08
CA LEU A 563 4.66 8.46 -28.48
C LEU A 563 5.87 8.66 -29.40
N GLU A 564 6.62 9.75 -29.21
CA GLU A 564 7.83 10.05 -29.95
C GLU A 564 8.91 9.00 -29.70
N ARG A 565 9.05 8.53 -28.46
CA ARG A 565 9.94 7.41 -28.12
C ARG A 565 9.51 6.13 -28.81
N LEU A 566 8.23 5.77 -28.76
CA LEU A 566 7.71 4.59 -29.44
C LEU A 566 8.06 4.63 -30.93
N TYR A 567 7.86 5.76 -31.61
CA TYR A 567 8.21 5.90 -33.02
C TYR A 567 9.72 5.82 -33.28
N ARG A 568 10.55 6.48 -32.46
CA ARG A 568 12.02 6.38 -32.55
C ARG A 568 12.49 4.93 -32.42
N PHE A 569 11.90 4.18 -31.49
CA PHE A 569 12.30 2.81 -31.22
C PHE A 569 11.75 1.80 -32.21
N LEU A 570 10.56 2.06 -32.78
CA LEU A 570 10.11 1.33 -33.95
C LEU A 570 11.10 1.53 -35.09
N ALA A 571 11.45 2.77 -35.44
CA ALA A 571 12.37 3.06 -36.55
C ALA A 571 13.74 2.34 -36.46
N ALA A 572 14.14 1.90 -35.27
CA ALA A 572 15.36 1.12 -35.07
C ALA A 572 15.19 -0.39 -35.39
N HIS A 573 14.04 -1.00 -35.06
CA HIS A 573 13.88 -2.46 -35.01
C HIS A 573 12.69 -3.01 -35.81
N TYR A 574 11.72 -2.18 -36.17
CA TYR A 574 10.47 -2.54 -36.85
C TYR A 574 10.07 -1.47 -37.88
N PRO A 575 9.22 -1.79 -38.87
CA PRO A 575 8.68 -0.77 -39.76
C PRO A 575 7.86 0.28 -39.00
N VAL A 576 8.16 1.57 -39.24
CA VAL A 576 7.31 2.67 -38.77
C VAL A 576 5.98 2.64 -39.52
N THR A 577 4.86 2.78 -38.80
CA THR A 577 3.52 2.68 -39.37
C THR A 577 2.54 3.63 -38.69
N ASP A 578 1.57 4.12 -39.47
CA ASP A 578 0.39 4.85 -39.03
C ASP A 578 -0.85 3.94 -38.89
N ASN A 579 -0.76 2.69 -39.36
CA ASN A 579 -1.79 1.68 -39.13
C ASN A 579 -1.79 1.30 -37.64
N PHE A 580 -2.89 1.62 -36.95
CA PHE A 580 -2.96 1.47 -35.49
C PHE A 580 -2.82 0.02 -35.00
N GLU A 581 -3.34 -0.96 -35.75
CA GLU A 581 -3.19 -2.38 -35.43
C GLU A 581 -1.71 -2.79 -35.48
N LEU A 582 -1.02 -2.47 -36.59
CA LEU A 582 0.40 -2.77 -36.74
C LEU A 582 1.27 -1.98 -35.75
N PHE A 583 0.91 -0.73 -35.46
CA PHE A 583 1.59 0.09 -34.45
C PHE A 583 1.55 -0.60 -33.08
N THR A 584 0.36 -1.00 -32.61
CA THR A 584 0.23 -1.69 -31.31
C THR A 584 1.02 -2.99 -31.27
N LEU A 585 0.92 -3.81 -32.34
CA LEU A 585 1.66 -5.07 -32.44
C LEU A 585 3.17 -4.88 -32.44
N TYR A 586 3.70 -3.99 -33.28
CA TYR A 586 5.14 -3.78 -33.39
C TYR A 586 5.73 -3.20 -32.11
N CYS A 587 5.05 -2.26 -31.44
CA CYS A 587 5.50 -1.76 -30.15
C CYS A 587 5.56 -2.86 -29.08
N GLN A 588 4.56 -3.76 -29.04
CA GLN A 588 4.55 -4.89 -28.11
C GLN A 588 5.66 -5.90 -28.39
N LEU A 589 5.93 -6.21 -29.67
CA LEU A 589 7.05 -7.06 -30.05
C LEU A 589 8.40 -6.43 -29.67
N ASN A 590 8.55 -5.12 -29.90
CA ASN A 590 9.74 -4.37 -29.53
C ASN A 590 9.98 -4.36 -28.02
N GLN A 591 8.93 -4.15 -27.22
CA GLN A 591 8.99 -4.30 -25.77
C GLN A 591 9.43 -5.72 -25.37
N GLY A 592 8.85 -6.75 -26.00
CA GLY A 592 9.19 -8.14 -25.71
C GLY A 592 10.67 -8.45 -25.98
N GLU A 593 11.23 -8.01 -27.10
CA GLU A 593 12.64 -8.20 -27.42
C GLU A 593 13.57 -7.32 -26.55
N ALA A 594 13.18 -6.09 -26.23
CA ALA A 594 13.94 -5.22 -25.33
C ALA A 594 14.08 -5.84 -23.93
N LEU A 595 12.96 -6.28 -23.33
CA LEU A 595 12.96 -6.89 -21.99
C LEU A 595 13.62 -8.27 -21.95
N LYS A 596 13.62 -9.01 -23.06
CA LYS A 596 14.32 -10.29 -23.21
C LYS A 596 15.84 -10.11 -23.36
N THR A 597 16.28 -8.97 -23.89
CA THR A 597 17.70 -8.66 -24.10
C THR A 597 18.39 -8.25 -22.80
N ALA A 598 17.65 -7.58 -21.91
CA ALA A 598 18.08 -7.31 -20.54
C ALA A 598 18.18 -8.61 -19.72
#